data_AF-A0AA40WFE9-F1
#
_entry.id   AF-A0AA40WFE9-F1
#
_cell.length_a   1.000
_cell.length_b   1.000
_cell.length_c   1.000
_cell.angle_alpha   90.00
_cell.angle_beta   90.00
_cell.angle_gamma   90.00
#
_symmetry.space_group_name_H-M   'P 1'
#
loop_
_entity.id
_entity.type
_entity.pdbx_description
1 polymer ?
#
loop_
_entity_poly.entity_id
_entity_poly.type
_entity_poly.pdbx_seq_one_letter_code
_entity_poly.pdbx_strand_id
1 'polypeptide(L)'
;DKMSFDYGACLQCGRCSEFCSDKKIIDSGFVHVYSTDREALKVTYTNGMPDEKPEMETEEVKRFRKTTKKTGFQFREVAASGNNTTEAEINASFNALFDSEASKIRVVASPKHADALVYSGPVGPNMEEPLNTAWETMPSPKALVACGSEAVSGGLFKLGKLPKEPDLFIGGD
;
A
#
# COMPACT_ATOMS: atom_id res chain seq x y z
N ASP A 1 -26.27 -14.84 2.21
CA ASP A 1 -25.04 -15.10 1.42
C ASP A 1 -23.82 -14.45 2.06
N LYS A 2 -22.69 -15.17 2.08
CA LYS A 2 -21.42 -14.72 2.68
C LYS A 2 -20.32 -14.83 1.62
N MET A 3 -19.56 -13.75 1.43
CA MET A 3 -18.50 -13.70 0.41
C MET A 3 -17.32 -12.87 0.91
N SER A 4 -16.09 -13.34 0.69
CA SER A 4 -14.88 -12.67 1.17
C SER A 4 -14.03 -12.20 -0.01
N PHE A 5 -13.48 -11.00 0.09
CA PHE A 5 -12.56 -10.41 -0.86
C PHE A 5 -11.27 -10.02 -0.16
N ASP A 6 -10.15 -10.27 -0.81
CA ASP A 6 -8.87 -9.74 -0.39
C ASP A 6 -8.52 -8.54 -1.27
N TYR A 7 -8.83 -7.33 -0.78
CA TYR A 7 -8.54 -6.09 -1.50
C TYR A 7 -7.04 -5.81 -1.59
N GLY A 8 -6.21 -6.41 -0.73
CA GLY A 8 -4.75 -6.32 -0.83
C GLY A 8 -4.18 -7.12 -2.00
N ALA A 9 -4.89 -8.15 -2.47
CA ALA A 9 -4.53 -8.94 -3.64
C ALA A 9 -5.34 -8.55 -4.90
N CYS A 10 -6.29 -7.62 -4.77
CA CYS A 10 -7.18 -7.22 -5.85
C CYS A 10 -6.53 -6.17 -6.74
N LEU A 11 -6.42 -6.46 -8.05
CA LEU A 11 -5.97 -5.51 -9.07
C LEU A 11 -7.02 -4.46 -9.46
N GLN A 12 -8.19 -4.47 -8.81
CA GLN A 12 -9.29 -3.52 -9.05
C GLN A 12 -9.76 -3.44 -10.51
N CYS A 13 -9.55 -4.49 -11.30
CA CYS A 13 -9.86 -4.53 -12.73
C CYS A 13 -11.36 -4.64 -13.09
N GLY A 14 -12.27 -4.72 -12.11
CA GLY A 14 -13.72 -4.83 -12.35
C GLY A 14 -14.23 -6.15 -12.95
N ARG A 15 -13.34 -7.04 -13.45
CA ARG A 15 -13.73 -8.28 -14.15
C ARG A 15 -14.63 -9.20 -13.33
N CYS A 16 -14.51 -9.21 -12.00
CA CYS A 16 -15.39 -9.99 -11.13
C CYS A 16 -16.87 -9.57 -11.25
N SER A 17 -17.14 -8.28 -11.42
CA SER A 17 -18.47 -7.73 -11.66
C SER A 17 -18.92 -8.00 -13.10
N GLU A 18 -18.03 -7.78 -14.08
CA GLU A 18 -18.32 -8.02 -15.50
C GLU A 18 -18.71 -9.46 -15.82
N PHE A 19 -18.04 -10.44 -15.21
CA PHE A 19 -18.34 -11.86 -15.42
C PHE A 19 -19.52 -12.37 -14.56
N CYS A 20 -20.01 -11.58 -13.60
CA CYS A 20 -21.14 -11.96 -12.75
C CYS A 20 -22.47 -11.78 -13.48
N SER A 21 -22.81 -12.72 -14.38
CA SER A 21 -24.01 -12.66 -15.22
C SER A 21 -25.33 -12.53 -14.45
N ASP A 22 -25.40 -13.03 -13.22
CA ASP A 22 -26.57 -12.96 -12.33
C ASP A 22 -26.59 -11.72 -11.42
N LYS A 23 -25.62 -10.80 -11.59
CA LYS A 23 -25.50 -9.51 -10.87
C LYS A 23 -25.48 -9.64 -9.34
N LYS A 24 -25.02 -10.78 -8.81
CA LYS A 24 -24.78 -10.93 -7.37
C LYS A 24 -23.58 -10.13 -6.89
N ILE A 25 -22.63 -9.86 -7.78
CA ILE A 25 -21.51 -8.95 -7.59
C ILE A 25 -21.77 -7.74 -8.46
N ILE A 26 -21.75 -6.57 -7.85
CA ILE A 26 -21.80 -5.28 -8.54
C ILE A 26 -20.68 -4.41 -7.99
N ASP A 27 -20.23 -3.45 -8.79
CA ASP A 27 -19.31 -2.43 -8.31
C ASP A 27 -20.03 -1.56 -7.27
N SER A 28 -19.47 -1.46 -6.08
CA SER A 28 -19.99 -0.62 -5.00
C SER A 28 -19.69 0.86 -5.22
N GLY A 29 -18.82 1.20 -6.18
CA GLY A 29 -18.22 2.52 -6.34
C GLY A 29 -17.26 2.89 -5.19
N PHE A 30 -17.05 1.98 -4.23
CA PHE A 30 -16.19 2.17 -3.08
C PHE A 30 -15.00 1.23 -3.17
N VAL A 31 -13.80 1.82 -3.13
CA VAL A 31 -12.56 1.08 -3.26
C VAL A 31 -11.88 1.03 -1.89
N HIS A 32 -11.75 -0.17 -1.33
CA HIS A 32 -10.90 -0.40 -0.15
C HIS A 32 -9.44 -0.44 -0.62
N VAL A 33 -8.81 0.72 -0.69
CA VAL A 33 -7.45 0.87 -1.24
C VAL A 33 -6.36 0.76 -0.20
N TYR A 34 -6.60 1.10 1.07
CA TYR A 34 -5.54 1.12 2.07
C TYR A 34 -6.01 0.72 3.47
N SER A 35 -5.06 0.31 4.30
CA SER A 35 -5.26 -0.02 5.73
C SER A 35 -3.92 -0.06 6.46
N THR A 36 -3.91 0.21 7.77
CA THR A 36 -2.74 -0.03 8.64
C THR A 36 -2.60 -1.50 9.07
N ASP A 37 -3.59 -2.33 8.78
CA ASP A 37 -3.62 -3.77 9.06
C ASP A 37 -3.92 -4.56 7.77
N ARG A 38 -3.04 -5.50 7.42
CA ARG A 38 -3.19 -6.37 6.26
C ARG A 38 -4.48 -7.19 6.30
N GLU A 39 -4.92 -7.62 7.47
CA GLU A 39 -6.14 -8.42 7.63
C GLU A 39 -7.41 -7.59 7.47
N ALA A 40 -7.35 -6.28 7.66
CA ALA A 40 -8.48 -5.39 7.40
C ALA A 40 -8.76 -5.20 5.89
N LEU A 41 -7.76 -5.43 5.01
CA LEU A 41 -7.99 -5.51 3.57
C LEU A 41 -8.72 -6.79 3.13
N LYS A 42 -8.83 -7.80 4.01
CA LYS A 42 -9.63 -9.00 3.76
C LYS A 42 -11.05 -8.78 4.29
N VAL A 43 -11.93 -8.26 3.45
CA VAL A 43 -13.29 -7.89 3.83
C VAL A 43 -14.25 -9.03 3.53
N THR A 44 -15.11 -9.34 4.49
CA THR A 44 -16.19 -10.30 4.30
C THR A 44 -17.51 -9.55 4.26
N TYR A 45 -18.32 -9.87 3.26
CA TYR A 45 -19.65 -9.35 3.07
C TYR A 45 -20.67 -10.39 3.51
N THR A 46 -21.57 -10.00 4.40
CA THR A 46 -22.72 -10.80 4.82
C THR A 46 -23.99 -10.09 4.36
N ASN A 47 -24.73 -10.72 3.44
CA ASN A 47 -25.92 -10.14 2.81
C ASN A 47 -25.66 -8.73 2.23
N GLY A 48 -24.49 -8.53 1.61
CA GLY A 48 -24.10 -7.27 0.99
C GLY A 48 -23.51 -6.21 1.94
N MET A 49 -23.48 -6.47 3.25
CA MET A 49 -22.88 -5.56 4.23
C MET A 49 -21.46 -6.02 4.58
N PRO A 50 -20.43 -5.14 4.50
CA PRO A 50 -19.08 -5.48 4.90
C PRO A 50 -18.98 -5.59 6.43
N ASP A 51 -18.26 -6.59 6.92
CA ASP A 51 -17.90 -6.72 8.32
C ASP A 51 -16.93 -5.59 8.72
N GLU A 52 -17.19 -4.91 9.84
CA GLU A 52 -16.26 -3.93 10.40
C GLU A 52 -15.05 -4.61 11.01
N LYS A 53 -13.85 -4.11 10.68
CA LYS A 53 -12.60 -4.51 11.33
C LYS A 53 -11.92 -3.29 11.93
N PRO A 54 -11.52 -3.33 13.21
CA PRO A 54 -10.81 -2.22 13.82
C PRO A 54 -9.40 -2.10 13.22
N GLU A 55 -9.02 -0.91 12.80
CA GLU A 55 -7.63 -0.60 12.47
C GLU A 55 -6.80 -0.53 13.76
N MET A 56 -5.66 -1.21 13.77
CA MET A 56 -4.67 -1.09 14.85
C MET A 56 -3.49 -0.25 14.35
N GLU A 57 -3.11 0.74 15.15
CA GLU A 57 -1.92 1.56 14.90
C GLU A 57 -0.87 1.29 15.99
N THR A 58 0.37 1.06 15.56
CA THR A 58 1.52 0.98 16.47
C THR A 58 1.84 2.36 17.06
N GLU A 59 2.55 2.40 18.19
CA GLU A 59 2.98 3.68 18.79
C GLU A 59 3.89 4.49 17.86
N GLU A 60 4.67 3.82 17.02
CA GLU A 60 5.52 4.44 16.01
C GLU A 60 4.69 5.10 14.90
N VAL A 61 3.63 4.44 14.42
CA VAL A 61 2.67 5.02 13.46
C VAL A 61 1.97 6.23 14.07
N LYS A 62 1.53 6.15 15.32
CA LYS A 62 0.93 7.29 16.02
C LYS A 62 1.90 8.47 16.11
N ARG A 63 3.18 8.20 16.43
CA ARG A 63 4.22 9.22 16.48
C ARG A 63 4.48 9.83 15.11
N PHE A 64 4.61 9.01 14.06
CA PHE A 64 4.79 9.43 12.68
C PHE A 64 3.65 10.35 12.24
N ARG A 65 2.40 9.91 12.39
CA ARG A 65 1.19 10.70 12.07
C ARG A 65 1.17 12.01 12.84
N LYS A 66 1.51 11.99 14.13
CA LYS A 66 1.56 13.21 14.96
C LYS A 66 2.57 14.23 14.41
N THR A 67 3.74 13.78 13.95
CA THR A 67 4.78 14.66 13.39
C THR A 67 4.44 15.15 11.98
N THR A 68 3.80 14.33 11.14
CA THR A 68 3.62 14.62 9.71
C THR A 68 2.26 15.23 9.37
N LYS A 69 1.23 15.08 10.22
CA LYS A 69 -0.15 15.53 9.95
C LYS A 69 -0.30 16.99 9.50
N LYS A 70 0.58 17.89 9.95
CA LYS A 70 0.53 19.33 9.59
C LYS A 70 1.55 19.73 8.53
N THR A 71 2.69 19.05 8.51
CA THR A 71 3.86 19.41 7.70
C THR A 71 3.99 18.59 6.44
N GLY A 72 3.22 17.51 6.30
CA GLY A 72 3.48 16.48 5.29
C GLY A 72 4.66 15.60 5.67
N PHE A 73 5.10 14.80 4.72
CA PHE A 73 6.25 13.90 4.88
C PHE A 73 6.97 13.68 3.55
N GLN A 74 8.24 13.34 3.65
CA GLN A 74 9.07 12.95 2.53
C GLN A 74 9.17 11.42 2.49
N PHE A 75 9.14 10.83 1.30
CA PHE A 75 9.34 9.40 1.17
C PHE A 75 10.36 9.04 0.10
N ARG A 76 10.97 7.88 0.27
CA ARG A 76 11.76 7.24 -0.78
C ARG A 76 11.04 6.00 -1.26
N GLU A 77 10.85 5.90 -2.57
CA GLU A 77 10.35 4.69 -3.22
C GLU A 77 11.51 3.74 -3.53
N VAL A 78 11.28 2.43 -3.33
CA VAL A 78 12.16 1.34 -3.73
C VAL A 78 11.37 0.32 -4.55
N ALA A 79 11.58 0.34 -5.86
CA ALA A 79 11.13 -0.68 -6.80
C ALA A 79 11.77 -2.04 -6.49
N ALA A 80 11.08 -2.90 -5.74
CA ALA A 80 11.60 -4.15 -5.23
C ALA A 80 11.16 -5.35 -6.10
N SER A 81 11.57 -5.33 -7.38
CA SER A 81 11.29 -6.37 -8.39
C SER A 81 9.84 -6.42 -8.92
N GLY A 82 9.16 -5.27 -8.99
CA GLY A 82 7.83 -5.15 -9.59
C GLY A 82 7.84 -5.03 -11.12
N ASN A 83 6.66 -4.81 -11.69
CA ASN A 83 6.44 -4.65 -13.14
C ASN A 83 6.46 -3.18 -13.63
N ASN A 84 6.82 -2.22 -12.76
CA ASN A 84 6.84 -0.78 -13.03
C ASN A 84 5.47 -0.10 -13.18
N THR A 85 4.37 -0.77 -12.85
CA THR A 85 3.01 -0.19 -12.91
C THR A 85 2.75 0.69 -11.71
N THR A 86 2.96 0.18 -10.50
CA THR A 86 2.82 0.96 -9.26
C THR A 86 3.73 2.19 -9.25
N GLU A 87 4.95 2.08 -9.76
CA GLU A 87 5.90 3.21 -9.85
C GLU A 87 5.42 4.28 -10.85
N ALA A 88 4.77 3.86 -11.95
CA ALA A 88 4.15 4.78 -12.89
C ALA A 88 2.97 5.53 -12.25
N GLU A 89 2.15 4.85 -11.45
CA GLU A 89 1.03 5.46 -10.71
C GLU A 89 1.52 6.39 -9.59
N ILE A 90 2.56 6.00 -8.85
CA ILE A 90 3.21 6.87 -7.88
C ILE A 90 3.70 8.15 -8.57
N ASN A 91 4.33 8.05 -9.75
CA ASN A 91 4.72 9.22 -10.51
C ASN A 91 3.52 10.05 -10.98
N ALA A 92 2.46 9.40 -11.48
CA ALA A 92 1.23 10.06 -11.90
C ALA A 92 0.58 10.84 -10.75
N SER A 93 0.67 10.36 -9.50
CA SER A 93 0.13 11.06 -8.32
C SER A 93 0.72 12.46 -8.07
N PHE A 94 1.85 12.79 -8.71
CA PHE A 94 2.49 14.11 -8.65
C PHE A 94 2.20 15.01 -9.86
N ASN A 95 1.36 14.56 -10.80
CA ASN A 95 0.93 15.40 -11.91
C ASN A 95 -0.04 16.51 -11.43
N ALA A 96 -0.37 17.44 -12.33
CA ALA A 96 -1.25 18.58 -12.01
C ALA A 96 -2.71 18.22 -11.69
N LEU A 97 -3.14 16.97 -11.94
CA LEU A 97 -4.51 16.52 -11.62
C LEU A 97 -4.62 16.06 -10.17
N PHE A 98 -3.62 15.32 -9.67
CA PHE A 98 -3.62 14.75 -8.31
C PHE A 98 -2.86 15.62 -7.31
N ASP A 99 -1.77 16.27 -7.75
CA ASP A 99 -0.97 17.24 -6.99
C ASP A 99 -0.67 16.81 -5.55
N SER A 100 -0.01 15.65 -5.39
CA SER A 100 0.41 15.16 -4.07
C SER A 100 1.35 16.14 -3.34
N GLU A 101 2.07 17.00 -4.08
CA GLU A 101 2.90 18.05 -3.49
C GLU A 101 2.08 19.12 -2.76
N ALA A 102 0.86 19.47 -3.22
CA ALA A 102 -0.04 20.35 -2.47
C ALA A 102 -0.44 19.77 -1.10
N SER A 103 -0.45 18.44 -0.99
CA SER A 103 -0.62 17.72 0.29
C SER A 103 0.68 17.65 1.12
N LYS A 104 1.74 18.34 0.69
CA LYS A 104 3.09 18.38 1.30
C LYS A 104 3.78 17.03 1.33
N ILE A 105 3.41 16.13 0.42
CA ILE A 105 4.09 14.84 0.22
C ILE A 105 5.13 15.04 -0.86
N ARG A 106 6.34 14.49 -0.68
CA ARG A 106 7.42 14.63 -1.66
C ARG A 106 8.30 13.38 -1.75
N VAL A 107 8.70 13.03 -2.97
CA VAL A 107 9.72 12.00 -3.21
C VAL A 107 11.12 12.58 -3.01
N VAL A 108 11.96 11.87 -2.27
CA VAL A 108 13.39 12.20 -2.11
C VAL A 108 14.29 11.14 -2.77
N ALA A 109 15.49 11.55 -3.17
CA ALA A 109 16.44 10.66 -3.83
C ALA A 109 17.10 9.66 -2.87
N SER A 110 17.36 10.08 -1.63
CA SER A 110 18.11 9.30 -0.64
C SER A 110 17.21 8.90 0.52
N PRO A 111 17.22 7.63 0.98
CA PRO A 111 16.56 7.21 2.21
C PRO A 111 16.98 8.04 3.43
N LYS A 112 18.20 8.60 3.45
CA LYS A 112 18.67 9.45 4.57
C LYS A 112 17.83 10.71 4.81
N HIS A 113 17.04 11.12 3.81
CA HIS A 113 16.17 12.29 3.86
C HIS A 113 14.68 11.90 3.90
N ALA A 114 14.36 10.61 3.94
CA ALA A 114 12.99 10.14 3.90
C ALA A 114 12.44 9.94 5.32
N ASP A 115 11.19 10.33 5.52
CA ASP A 115 10.39 10.01 6.70
C ASP A 115 9.68 8.65 6.51
N ALA A 116 9.34 8.28 5.27
CA ALA A 116 8.74 6.97 4.94
C ALA A 116 9.50 6.23 3.83
N LEU A 117 9.56 4.91 3.93
CA LEU A 117 10.02 4.04 2.85
C LEU A 117 8.79 3.43 2.19
N VAL A 118 8.57 3.75 0.93
CA VAL A 118 7.54 3.09 0.12
C VAL A 118 8.25 2.02 -0.71
N TYR A 119 7.75 0.80 -0.71
CA TYR A 119 8.24 -0.23 -1.61
C TYR A 119 7.11 -0.77 -2.47
N SER A 120 7.47 -1.15 -3.69
CA SER A 120 6.60 -1.74 -4.69
C SER A 120 7.18 -3.09 -5.15
N GLY A 121 6.35 -3.95 -5.72
CA GLY A 121 6.75 -5.29 -6.15
C GLY A 121 6.87 -6.33 -5.03
N PRO A 122 7.11 -7.60 -5.36
CA PRO A 122 7.07 -8.73 -4.43
C PRO A 122 8.34 -8.91 -3.58
N VAL A 123 9.32 -8.02 -3.70
CA VAL A 123 10.64 -8.10 -3.03
C VAL A 123 11.40 -9.36 -3.43
N GLY A 124 11.92 -9.37 -4.66
CA GLY A 124 12.74 -10.48 -5.13
C GLY A 124 14.00 -10.70 -4.28
N PRO A 125 14.64 -11.90 -4.32
CA PRO A 125 15.79 -12.22 -3.46
C PRO A 125 16.94 -11.22 -3.50
N ASN A 126 17.22 -10.65 -4.69
CA ASN A 126 18.27 -9.65 -4.88
C ASN A 126 17.91 -8.26 -4.33
N MET A 127 16.64 -8.03 -4.00
CA MET A 127 16.13 -6.76 -3.48
C MET A 127 15.90 -6.77 -1.97
N GLU A 128 15.96 -7.92 -1.31
CA GLU A 128 15.81 -8.03 0.15
C GLU A 128 16.87 -7.19 0.90
N GLU A 129 18.15 -7.35 0.56
CA GLU A 129 19.25 -6.63 1.20
C GLU A 129 19.26 -5.12 0.85
N PRO A 130 19.08 -4.70 -0.41
CA PRO A 130 18.92 -3.28 -0.74
C PRO A 130 17.76 -2.60 -0.01
N LEU A 131 16.59 -3.25 0.07
CA LEU A 131 15.43 -2.71 0.78
C LEU A 131 15.71 -2.55 2.28
N ASN A 132 16.32 -3.56 2.90
CA ASN A 132 16.71 -3.50 4.31
C ASN A 132 17.76 -2.42 4.57
N THR A 133 18.74 -2.26 3.69
CA THR A 133 19.77 -1.21 3.80
C THR A 133 19.17 0.19 3.71
N ALA A 134 18.21 0.40 2.80
CA ALA A 134 17.48 1.65 2.70
C ALA A 134 16.71 1.97 3.99
N TRP A 135 16.02 0.97 4.54
CA TRP A 135 15.30 1.08 5.81
C TRP A 135 16.22 1.45 6.97
N GLU A 136 17.32 0.73 7.17
CA GLU A 136 18.26 0.98 8.27
C GLU A 136 18.92 2.36 8.21
N THR A 137 19.09 2.89 6.99
CA THR A 137 19.70 4.20 6.75
C THR A 137 18.79 5.38 7.11
N MET A 138 17.48 5.17 7.22
CA MET A 138 16.50 6.22 7.54
C MET A 138 16.50 6.60 9.03
N PRO A 139 16.36 7.90 9.36
CA PRO A 139 16.16 8.35 10.74
C PRO A 139 14.76 7.99 11.27
N SER A 140 14.62 7.87 12.59
CA SER A 140 13.31 7.73 13.25
C SER A 140 12.74 9.09 13.67
N PRO A 141 11.41 9.28 13.73
CA PRO A 141 10.35 8.29 13.43
C PRO A 141 10.20 8.05 11.93
N LYS A 142 10.08 6.77 11.54
CA LYS A 142 9.92 6.34 10.14
C LYS A 142 8.81 5.30 9.98
N ALA A 143 8.22 5.25 8.79
CA ALA A 143 7.18 4.29 8.43
C ALA A 143 7.57 3.46 7.19
N LEU A 144 7.20 2.18 7.18
CA LEU A 144 7.31 1.32 6.00
C LEU A 144 5.94 1.19 5.34
N VAL A 145 5.85 1.45 4.04
CA VAL A 145 4.59 1.42 3.27
C VAL A 145 4.72 0.41 2.13
N ALA A 146 3.81 -0.56 2.11
CA ALA A 146 3.64 -1.47 0.98
C ALA A 146 2.68 -0.83 -0.02
N CYS A 147 3.13 -0.61 -1.26
CA CYS A 147 2.32 -0.01 -2.31
C CYS A 147 2.22 -0.96 -3.51
N GLY A 148 1.00 -1.25 -3.93
CA GLY A 148 0.71 -2.18 -5.00
C GLY A 148 0.32 -3.57 -4.49
N SER A 149 -0.52 -4.28 -5.25
CA SER A 149 -0.96 -5.64 -4.91
C SER A 149 0.20 -6.62 -4.78
N GLU A 150 1.27 -6.44 -5.57
CA GLU A 150 2.50 -7.24 -5.46
C GLU A 150 3.22 -7.02 -4.13
N ALA A 151 3.30 -5.77 -3.65
CA ALA A 151 3.94 -5.45 -2.37
C ALA A 151 3.11 -5.89 -1.15
N VAL A 152 1.78 -5.85 -1.28
CA VAL A 152 0.83 -6.17 -0.20
C VAL A 152 0.57 -7.67 -0.07
N SER A 153 0.64 -8.42 -1.18
CA SER A 153 0.26 -9.85 -1.19
C SER A 153 1.30 -10.79 -1.80
N GLY A 154 2.34 -10.27 -2.46
CA GLY A 154 3.22 -11.02 -3.35
C GLY A 154 2.71 -11.11 -4.80
N GLY A 155 1.42 -10.83 -5.03
CA GLY A 155 0.81 -10.91 -6.35
C GLY A 155 0.90 -12.32 -6.93
N LEU A 156 1.54 -12.46 -8.09
CA LEU A 156 1.81 -13.76 -8.72
C LEU A 156 2.98 -14.52 -8.07
N PHE A 157 3.80 -13.84 -7.27
CA PHE A 157 5.00 -14.39 -6.65
C PHE A 157 4.81 -14.52 -5.13
N LYS A 158 5.73 -15.21 -4.46
CA LYS A 158 5.79 -15.19 -3.01
C LYS A 158 6.45 -13.88 -2.56
N LEU A 159 5.85 -13.20 -1.58
CA LEU A 159 6.46 -12.05 -0.94
C LEU A 159 7.81 -12.43 -0.30
N GLY A 160 8.86 -11.69 -0.64
CA GLY A 160 10.19 -11.86 -0.07
C GLY A 160 10.32 -11.29 1.34
N LYS A 161 11.55 -11.29 1.85
CA LYS A 161 11.82 -10.80 3.20
C LYS A 161 11.74 -9.28 3.29
N LEU A 162 10.93 -8.80 4.23
CA LEU A 162 10.79 -7.37 4.54
C LEU A 162 11.68 -6.96 5.72
N PRO A 163 12.05 -5.67 5.85
CA PRO A 163 12.77 -5.14 7.02
C PRO A 163 11.93 -5.24 8.31
N LYS A 164 10.62 -5.03 8.19
CA LYS A 164 9.58 -5.20 9.23
C LYS A 164 8.22 -5.41 8.55
N GLU A 165 7.19 -5.74 9.34
CA GLU A 165 5.80 -5.67 8.86
C GLU A 165 5.47 -4.22 8.43
N PRO A 166 4.82 -4.00 7.28
CA PRO A 166 4.44 -2.66 6.84
C PRO A 166 3.50 -1.95 7.83
N ASP A 167 3.70 -0.65 7.96
CA ASP A 167 2.88 0.24 8.79
C ASP A 167 1.60 0.72 8.05
N LEU A 168 1.63 0.66 6.72
CA LEU A 168 0.52 0.98 5.83
C LEU A 168 0.59 0.09 4.60
N PHE A 169 -0.55 -0.46 4.23
CA PHE A 169 -0.76 -1.24 3.02
C PHE A 169 -1.64 -0.43 2.08
N ILE A 170 -1.20 -0.26 0.84
CA ILE A 170 -1.95 0.35 -0.25
C ILE A 170 -2.06 -0.71 -1.35
N GLY A 171 -3.24 -1.30 -1.52
CA GLY A 171 -3.54 -2.27 -2.57
C GLY A 171 -4.00 -1.60 -3.86
N GLY A 172 -4.20 -2.40 -4.91
CA GLY A 172 -4.39 -1.93 -6.28
C GLY A 172 -3.10 -2.07 -7.09
N ASP A 173 -3.17 -1.85 -8.40
CA ASP A 173 -2.00 -1.74 -9.27
C ASP A 173 -1.83 -0.28 -9.70
#